data_AF-A0A8J8FBM5-F1
#
_entry.id   AF-A0A8J8FBM5-F1
#
_cell.length_a   1.000
_cell.length_b   1.000
_cell.length_c   1.000
_cell.angle_alpha   90.00
_cell.angle_beta   90.00
_cell.angle_gamma   90.00
#
_symmetry.space_group_name_H-M   'P 1'
#
loop_
_entity.id
_entity.type
_entity.pdbx_description
1 polymer ?
#
loop_
_entity_poly.entity_id
_entity_poly.type
_entity_poly.pdbx_seq_one_letter_code
_entity_poly.pdbx_strand_id
1 'polypeptide(L)'
;MNKTFTVIEKIIGCLITVWGMVTLYSVTSIVYNVISSGIVSSGNMSYLSIVAKNQLNIILSIAAIFGGFYLINGEKNGWLMSIVCSIVFGISFFISATINKNNVKQTDLFFYQSYSLTGILLAAMAIILLLKPFRLKYQPTKSNTKWAIIIIALLLLDKVVFG
;
A
#
# COMPACT_ATOMS: atom_id res chain seq x y z
N MET A 1 12.73 -3.74 -24.08
CA MET A 1 11.67 -2.79 -23.64
C MET A 1 12.03 -1.40 -24.16
N ASN A 2 11.05 -0.58 -24.57
CA ASN A 2 11.36 0.78 -25.06
C ASN A 2 11.86 1.68 -23.90
N LYS A 3 12.67 2.70 -24.20
CA LYS A 3 13.22 3.65 -23.22
C LYS A 3 12.11 4.30 -22.38
N THR A 4 10.99 4.66 -22.99
CA THR A 4 9.82 5.24 -22.32
C THR A 4 9.28 4.36 -21.19
N PHE A 5 9.11 3.05 -21.43
CA PHE A 5 8.62 2.12 -20.40
C PHE A 5 9.62 1.92 -19.27
N THR A 6 10.92 2.05 -19.56
CA THR A 6 11.97 1.98 -18.54
C THR A 6 11.94 3.21 -17.63
N VAL A 7 11.61 4.38 -18.18
CA VAL A 7 11.41 5.60 -17.38
C VAL A 7 10.14 5.47 -16.52
N ILE A 8 9.03 5.02 -17.11
CA ILE A 8 7.77 4.80 -16.37
C ILE A 8 7.98 3.82 -15.21
N GLU A 9 8.72 2.73 -15.44
CA GLU A 9 9.07 1.76 -14.42
C GLU A 9 9.75 2.40 -13.20
N LYS A 10 10.76 3.23 -13.45
CA LYS A 10 11.54 3.90 -12.40
C LYS A 10 10.69 4.93 -11.66
N ILE A 11 9.83 5.66 -12.37
CA ILE A 11 8.89 6.60 -11.76
C ILE A 11 7.93 5.87 -10.82
N ILE A 12 7.33 4.76 -11.27
CA ILE A 12 6.42 3.96 -10.44
C ILE A 12 7.17 3.39 -9.22
N GLY A 13 8.38 2.85 -9.41
CA GLY A 13 9.20 2.34 -8.31
C GLY A 13 9.51 3.42 -7.28
N CYS A 14 9.90 4.62 -7.73
CA CYS A 14 10.16 5.75 -6.84
C CYS A 14 8.90 6.17 -6.06
N LEU A 15 7.76 6.30 -6.74
CA LEU A 15 6.50 6.70 -6.10
C LEU A 15 6.04 5.68 -5.06
N ILE A 16 6.13 4.37 -5.35
CA ILE A 16 5.79 3.30 -4.41
C ILE A 16 6.74 3.32 -3.19
N THR A 17 8.04 3.53 -3.40
CA THR A 17 9.01 3.62 -2.31
C THR A 17 8.72 4.81 -1.41
N VAL A 18 8.52 6.01 -1.98
CA VAL A 18 8.17 7.22 -1.22
C VAL A 18 6.87 7.01 -0.44
N TRP A 19 5.87 6.41 -1.08
CA TRP A 19 4.60 6.10 -0.42
C TRP A 19 4.76 5.13 0.77
N GLY A 20 5.57 4.09 0.60
CA GLY A 20 5.92 3.17 1.67
C GLY A 20 6.61 3.87 2.83
N MET A 21 7.52 4.81 2.57
CA MET A 21 8.17 5.62 3.62
C MET A 21 7.17 6.50 4.37
N VAL A 22 6.28 7.19 3.66
CA VAL A 22 5.24 8.05 4.27
C VAL A 22 4.30 7.23 5.16
N THR A 23 3.88 6.06 4.68
CA THR A 23 2.98 5.18 5.45
C THR A 23 3.70 4.61 6.67
N LEU A 24 4.96 4.18 6.53
CA LEU A 24 5.75 3.68 7.64
C LEU A 24 5.93 4.76 8.71
N TYR A 25 6.31 5.97 8.32
CA TYR A 25 6.42 7.12 9.23
C TYR A 25 5.11 7.42 9.94
N SER A 26 3.98 7.38 9.23
CA SER A 26 2.67 7.62 9.82
C SER A 26 2.35 6.59 10.91
N VAL A 27 2.57 5.30 10.63
CA VAL A 27 2.31 4.23 11.60
C VAL A 27 3.27 4.31 12.79
N THR A 28 4.57 4.53 12.56
CA THR A 28 5.55 4.64 13.65
C THR A 28 5.30 5.86 14.52
N SER A 29 4.85 6.98 13.94
CA SER A 29 4.46 8.18 14.71
C SER A 29 3.26 7.92 15.61
N ILE A 30 2.25 7.19 15.13
CA ILE A 30 1.09 6.77 15.94
C ILE A 30 1.55 5.91 17.11
N VAL A 31 2.39 4.90 16.84
CA VAL A 31 2.92 4.01 17.89
C VAL A 31 3.76 4.79 18.91
N TYR A 32 4.63 5.68 18.45
CA TYR A 32 5.44 6.52 19.32
C TYR A 32 4.60 7.46 20.20
N ASN A 33 3.56 8.08 19.62
CA ASN A 33 2.66 8.95 20.37
C ASN A 33 1.90 8.20 21.46
N VAL A 34 1.48 6.96 21.20
CA VAL A 34 0.84 6.09 22.20
C VAL A 34 1.82 5.75 23.34
N ILE A 35 3.06 5.37 23.00
CA ILE A 35 4.08 5.03 24.00
C ILE A 35 4.44 6.25 24.87
N SER A 36 4.59 7.42 24.25
CA SER A 36 5.06 8.63 24.93
C SER A 36 3.97 9.32 25.76
N SER A 37 2.73 9.34 25.29
CA SER A 37 1.63 10.03 26.00
C SER A 37 0.98 9.18 27.10
N GLY A 38 1.15 7.86 27.09
CA GLY A 38 0.50 6.93 28.04
C GLY A 38 -1.03 6.94 27.97
N ILE A 39 -1.62 7.73 27.08
CA ILE A 39 -3.07 7.91 26.92
C ILE A 39 -3.46 7.24 25.60
N VAL A 40 -4.19 6.14 25.73
CA VAL A 40 -4.92 5.55 24.63
C VAL A 40 -6.20 6.37 24.48
N SER A 41 -6.32 7.20 23.44
CA SER A 41 -7.47 8.12 23.27
C SER A 41 -8.83 7.43 23.08
N SER A 42 -8.85 6.10 23.02
CA SER A 42 -10.05 5.27 23.02
C SER A 42 -9.84 4.11 24.00
N GLY A 43 -10.62 4.07 25.07
CA GLY A 43 -10.38 3.30 26.31
C GLY A 43 -9.70 1.93 26.20
N ASN A 44 -8.89 1.61 27.21
CA ASN A 44 -8.29 0.29 27.47
C ASN A 44 -7.77 -0.49 26.24
N MET A 45 -7.15 0.16 25.24
CA MET A 45 -6.37 -0.60 24.24
C MET A 45 -4.99 -0.89 24.80
N SER A 46 -4.66 -2.17 24.95
CA SER A 46 -3.29 -2.58 25.25
C SER A 46 -2.35 -2.19 24.11
N TYR A 47 -1.06 -1.98 24.40
CA TYR A 47 -0.04 -1.78 23.35
C TYR A 47 -0.09 -2.87 22.28
N LEU A 48 -0.43 -4.10 22.68
CA LEU A 48 -0.56 -5.25 21.81
C LEU A 48 -1.71 -5.10 20.80
N SER A 49 -2.83 -4.49 21.18
CA SER A 49 -3.95 -4.26 20.25
C SER A 49 -3.67 -3.13 19.26
N ILE A 50 -2.83 -2.16 19.62
CA ILE A 50 -2.40 -1.08 18.71
C ILE A 50 -1.43 -1.61 17.65
N VAL A 51 -0.50 -2.48 18.05
CA VAL A 51 0.38 -3.19 17.10
C VAL A 51 -0.46 -4.12 16.22
N ALA A 52 -1.37 -4.91 16.79
CA ALA A 52 -2.23 -5.82 16.03
C ALA A 52 -3.08 -5.08 14.98
N LYS A 53 -3.61 -3.89 15.29
CA LYS A 53 -4.36 -3.07 14.33
C LYS A 53 -3.52 -2.45 13.21
N ASN A 54 -2.22 -2.28 13.44
CA ASN A 54 -1.32 -1.60 12.49
C ASN A 54 -0.29 -2.53 11.81
N GLN A 55 -0.21 -3.79 12.22
CA GLN A 55 0.77 -4.77 11.72
C GLN A 55 0.76 -4.88 10.19
N LEU A 56 -0.44 -4.88 9.60
CA LEU A 56 -0.63 -4.95 8.15
C LEU A 56 0.00 -3.76 7.45
N ASN A 57 -0.24 -2.55 7.97
CA ASN A 57 0.30 -1.32 7.40
C ASN A 57 1.83 -1.30 7.52
N ILE A 58 2.41 -1.82 8.61
CA ILE A 58 3.86 -1.93 8.77
C ILE A 58 4.45 -2.87 7.72
N ILE A 59 3.92 -4.09 7.63
CA ILE A 59 4.38 -5.11 6.67
C ILE A 59 4.26 -4.58 5.24
N LEU A 60 3.12 -3.97 4.92
CA LEU A 60 2.85 -3.42 3.58
C LEU A 60 3.77 -2.23 3.25
N SER A 61 4.08 -1.38 4.22
CA SER A 61 4.99 -0.25 4.02
C SER A 61 6.43 -0.71 3.77
N ILE A 62 6.90 -1.69 4.55
CA ILE A 62 8.22 -2.30 4.35
C ILE A 62 8.27 -3.00 2.98
N ALA A 63 7.22 -3.76 2.65
CA ALA A 63 7.07 -4.41 1.36
C ALA A 63 7.09 -3.42 0.18
N ALA A 64 6.46 -2.25 0.33
CA ALA A 64 6.46 -1.21 -0.69
C ALA A 64 7.82 -0.55 -0.85
N ILE A 65 8.55 -0.30 0.24
CA ILE A 65 9.91 0.26 0.18
C ILE A 65 10.83 -0.68 -0.59
N PHE A 66 10.91 -1.95 -0.19
CA PHE A 66 11.74 -2.95 -0.87
C PHE A 66 11.24 -3.26 -2.28
N GLY A 67 9.92 -3.38 -2.46
CA GLY A 67 9.30 -3.64 -3.75
C GLY A 67 9.60 -2.54 -4.77
N GLY A 68 9.48 -1.28 -4.37
CA GLY A 68 9.80 -0.13 -5.22
C GLY A 68 11.30 -0.03 -5.50
N PHE A 69 12.17 -0.29 -4.51
CA PHE A 69 13.62 -0.29 -4.70
C PHE A 69 14.06 -1.39 -5.68
N TYR A 70 13.56 -2.62 -5.52
CA TYR A 70 13.82 -3.71 -6.45
C TYR A 70 13.22 -3.46 -7.84
N LEU A 71 12.09 -2.75 -7.94
CA LEU A 71 11.52 -2.35 -9.22
C LEU A 71 12.42 -1.34 -9.96
N ILE A 72 13.03 -0.38 -9.24
CA ILE A 72 14.00 0.57 -9.82
C ILE A 72 15.21 -0.16 -10.40
N ASN A 73 15.67 -1.22 -9.72
CA ASN A 73 16.76 -2.08 -10.17
C ASN A 73 16.35 -3.04 -11.30
N GLY A 74 15.07 -3.08 -11.65
CA GLY A 74 14.56 -3.93 -12.72
C GLY A 74 14.43 -5.40 -12.34
N GLU A 75 14.28 -5.70 -11.05
CA GLU A 75 14.15 -7.06 -10.55
C GLU A 75 12.70 -7.58 -10.58
N LYS A 76 12.56 -8.87 -10.90
CA LYS A 76 11.25 -9.54 -11.01
C LYS A 76 10.46 -9.53 -9.70
N ASN A 77 11.15 -9.68 -8.57
CA ASN A 77 10.51 -9.67 -7.25
C ASN A 77 9.95 -8.29 -6.93
N GLY A 78 10.69 -7.22 -7.28
CA GLY A 78 10.23 -5.84 -7.14
C GLY A 78 8.97 -5.54 -7.94
N TRP A 79 8.90 -6.02 -9.19
CA TRP A 79 7.70 -5.88 -10.02
C TRP A 79 6.46 -6.52 -9.39
N LEU A 80 6.56 -7.77 -8.94
CA LEU A 80 5.43 -8.47 -8.34
C LEU A 80 5.01 -7.83 -7.01
N MET A 81 5.97 -7.49 -6.17
CA MET A 81 5.72 -6.85 -4.87
C MET A 81 5.10 -5.46 -5.04
N SER A 82 5.54 -4.70 -6.04
CA SER A 82 4.98 -3.39 -6.39
C SER A 82 3.52 -3.48 -6.84
N ILE A 83 3.16 -4.50 -7.64
CA ILE A 83 1.76 -4.76 -8.04
C ILE A 83 0.91 -5.06 -6.80
N VAL A 84 1.37 -5.99 -5.96
CA VAL A 84 0.66 -6.38 -4.73
C VAL A 84 0.45 -5.17 -3.82
N CYS A 85 1.51 -4.39 -3.55
CA CYS A 85 1.42 -3.21 -2.69
C CYS A 85 0.47 -2.16 -3.27
N SER A 86 0.55 -1.89 -4.58
CA SER A 86 -0.31 -0.91 -5.24
C SER A 86 -1.79 -1.29 -5.16
N ILE A 87 -2.12 -2.58 -5.35
CA ILE A 87 -3.49 -3.08 -5.25
C ILE A 87 -3.99 -2.98 -3.81
N VAL A 88 -3.21 -3.47 -2.84
CA VAL A 88 -3.64 -3.53 -1.43
C VAL A 88 -3.77 -2.12 -0.85
N PHE A 89 -2.84 -1.22 -1.12
CA PHE A 89 -2.99 0.19 -0.74
C PHE A 89 -4.18 0.83 -1.45
N GLY A 90 -4.35 0.62 -2.76
CA GLY A 90 -5.47 1.16 -3.52
C GLY A 90 -6.83 0.76 -2.91
N ILE A 91 -7.03 -0.54 -2.64
CA ILE A 91 -8.25 -1.04 -1.99
C ILE A 91 -8.40 -0.47 -0.58
N SER A 92 -7.32 -0.40 0.20
CA SER A 92 -7.34 0.18 1.54
C SER A 92 -7.80 1.64 1.55
N PHE A 93 -7.42 2.43 0.54
CA PHE A 93 -7.89 3.79 0.36
C PHE A 93 -9.36 3.87 0.00
N PHE A 94 -9.85 3.01 -0.89
CA PHE A 94 -11.27 2.97 -1.23
C PHE A 94 -12.15 2.55 -0.04
N ILE A 95 -11.71 1.57 0.76
CA ILE A 95 -12.40 1.18 1.99
C ILE A 95 -12.42 2.36 2.97
N SER A 96 -11.28 2.99 3.21
CA SER A 96 -11.17 4.12 4.15
C SER A 96 -12.01 5.33 3.71
N ALA A 97 -12.06 5.63 2.40
CA ALA A 97 -12.91 6.68 1.86
C ALA A 97 -14.41 6.34 2.04
N THR A 98 -14.79 5.07 1.90
CA THR A 98 -16.17 4.62 2.06
C THR A 98 -16.63 4.68 3.52
N ILE A 99 -15.83 4.14 4.45
CA ILE A 99 -16.15 4.12 5.89
C ILE A 99 -16.33 5.53 6.43
N ASN A 100 -15.49 6.47 6.00
CA ASN A 100 -15.51 7.82 6.53
C ASN A 100 -16.41 8.80 5.77
N LYS A 101 -17.08 8.35 4.70
CA LYS A 101 -17.99 9.18 3.87
C LYS A 101 -19.11 9.84 4.68
N ASN A 102 -19.54 9.24 5.78
CA ASN A 102 -20.67 9.72 6.58
C ASN A 102 -20.25 10.63 7.75
N ASN A 103 -18.94 10.72 8.07
CA ASN A 103 -18.41 11.51 9.20
C ASN A 103 -17.99 12.94 8.79
N VAL A 104 -18.53 13.45 7.69
CA VAL A 104 -17.95 14.60 6.98
C VAL A 104 -18.40 15.93 7.57
N LYS A 105 -17.45 16.70 8.11
CA LYS A 105 -17.54 18.18 8.14
C LYS A 105 -16.95 18.73 6.84
N GLN A 106 -17.33 19.96 6.45
CA GLN A 106 -16.97 20.56 5.15
C GLN A 106 -15.46 20.56 4.82
N THR A 107 -14.59 20.68 5.83
CA THR A 107 -13.12 20.59 5.69
C THR A 107 -12.63 19.17 5.44
N ASP A 108 -13.32 18.16 5.98
CA ASP A 108 -12.93 16.75 5.88
C ASP A 108 -13.29 16.17 4.51
N LEU A 109 -14.23 16.80 3.78
CA LEU A 109 -14.64 16.42 2.43
C LEU A 109 -13.47 16.44 1.44
N PHE A 110 -12.60 17.46 1.52
CA PHE A 110 -11.36 17.54 0.73
C PHE A 110 -10.36 16.45 1.11
N PHE A 111 -10.28 16.13 2.40
CA PHE A 111 -9.40 15.08 2.90
C PHE A 111 -9.85 13.68 2.41
N TYR A 112 -11.14 13.36 2.42
CA TYR A 112 -11.64 12.08 1.91
C TYR A 112 -11.56 11.96 0.38
N GLN A 113 -11.71 13.06 -0.35
CA GLN A 113 -11.46 13.10 -1.79
C GLN A 113 -9.99 12.77 -2.12
N SER A 114 -9.05 13.20 -1.28
CA SER A 114 -7.63 12.88 -1.46
C SER A 114 -7.34 11.37 -1.34
N TYR A 115 -8.06 10.64 -0.49
CA TYR A 115 -7.93 9.18 -0.38
C TYR A 115 -8.40 8.46 -1.64
N SER A 116 -9.57 8.83 -2.16
CA SER A 116 -10.09 8.25 -3.41
C SER A 116 -9.15 8.52 -4.59
N LEU A 117 -8.61 9.74 -4.69
CA LEU A 117 -7.64 10.10 -5.73
C LEU A 117 -6.34 9.29 -5.61
N THR A 118 -5.83 9.13 -4.39
CA THR A 118 -4.64 8.31 -4.11
C THR A 118 -4.88 6.84 -4.47
N GLY A 119 -6.07 6.31 -4.14
CA GLY A 119 -6.48 4.96 -4.52
C GLY A 119 -6.53 4.74 -6.02
N ILE A 120 -7.07 5.70 -6.78
CA ILE A 120 -7.09 5.67 -8.25
C ILE A 120 -5.67 5.68 -8.82
N LEU A 121 -4.78 6.52 -8.28
CA LEU A 121 -3.40 6.62 -8.73
C LEU A 121 -2.64 5.31 -8.52
N LEU A 122 -2.79 4.65 -7.37
CA LEU A 122 -2.18 3.35 -7.08
C LEU A 122 -2.77 2.24 -7.96
N ALA A 123 -4.09 2.25 -8.20
CA ALA A 123 -4.73 1.31 -9.13
C ALA A 123 -4.19 1.50 -10.57
N ALA A 124 -4.01 2.74 -11.01
CA ALA A 124 -3.43 3.05 -12.32
C ALA A 124 -1.99 2.51 -12.44
N MET A 125 -1.16 2.68 -11.40
CA MET A 125 0.19 2.09 -11.37
C MET A 125 0.17 0.57 -11.52
N ALA A 126 -0.73 -0.11 -10.80
CA ALA A 126 -0.88 -1.56 -10.90
C ALA A 126 -1.28 -1.99 -12.32
N ILE A 127 -2.24 -1.29 -12.95
CA ILE A 127 -2.67 -1.56 -14.33
C ILE A 127 -1.51 -1.35 -15.32
N ILE A 128 -0.75 -0.26 -15.17
CA ILE A 128 0.40 0.02 -16.03
C ILE A 128 1.45 -1.09 -15.92
N LEU A 129 1.76 -1.55 -14.70
CA LEU A 129 2.70 -2.65 -14.46
C LEU A 129 2.22 -4.01 -15.01
N LEU A 130 0.92 -4.17 -15.28
CA LEU A 130 0.34 -5.36 -15.92
C LEU A 130 0.34 -5.29 -17.46
N LEU A 131 0.72 -4.15 -18.06
CA LEU A 131 0.77 -4.02 -19.52
C LEU A 131 1.77 -5.00 -20.15
N LYS A 132 1.53 -5.35 -21.42
CA LYS A 132 2.34 -6.29 -22.22
C LYS A 132 3.88 -6.06 -22.12
N PRO A 133 4.42 -4.82 -22.23
CA PRO A 133 5.88 -4.61 -22.15
C PRO A 133 6.51 -5.10 -20.84
N PHE A 134 5.83 -4.89 -19.70
CA PHE A 134 6.31 -5.34 -18.39
C PHE A 134 6.18 -6.86 -18.23
N ARG A 135 5.06 -7.44 -18.67
CA ARG A 135 4.86 -8.90 -18.64
C ARG A 135 5.89 -9.65 -19.47
N LEU A 136 6.28 -9.11 -20.63
CA LEU A 136 7.32 -9.71 -21.47
C LEU A 136 8.71 -9.61 -20.84
N LYS A 137 9.01 -8.50 -20.13
CA LYS A 137 10.29 -8.33 -19.41
C LYS A 137 10.41 -9.29 -18.23
N TYR A 138 9.36 -9.38 -17.40
CA TYR A 138 9.42 -10.08 -16.12
C TYR A 138 8.95 -11.54 -16.16
N GLN A 139 8.27 -11.94 -17.23
CA GLN A 139 7.82 -13.32 -17.48
C GLN A 139 7.18 -13.95 -16.23
N PRO A 140 5.99 -13.48 -15.80
CA PRO A 140 5.32 -14.06 -14.64
C PRO A 140 5.11 -15.57 -14.81
N THR A 141 5.53 -16.35 -13.82
CA THR A 141 5.19 -17.77 -13.76
C THR A 141 3.78 -17.93 -13.19
N LYS A 142 3.08 -19.01 -13.56
CA LYS A 142 1.76 -19.33 -12.97
C LYS A 142 1.81 -19.41 -11.44
N SER A 143 2.94 -19.89 -10.88
CA SER A 143 3.17 -19.95 -9.44
C SER A 143 3.20 -18.57 -8.82
N ASN A 144 3.99 -17.64 -9.37
CA ASN A 144 4.12 -16.28 -8.87
C ASN A 144 2.78 -15.54 -8.87
N THR A 145 1.97 -15.68 -9.93
CA THR A 145 0.64 -15.07 -10.00
C THR A 145 -0.32 -15.66 -8.96
N LYS A 146 -0.29 -16.99 -8.73
CA LYS A 146 -1.07 -17.61 -7.66
C LYS A 146 -0.68 -17.07 -6.29
N TRP A 147 0.62 -16.97 -6.00
CA TRP A 147 1.12 -16.41 -4.75
C TRP A 147 0.71 -14.94 -4.57
N ALA A 148 0.81 -14.11 -5.61
CA ALA A 148 0.34 -12.73 -5.56
C ALA A 148 -1.15 -12.64 -5.21
N ILE A 149 -2.00 -13.48 -5.81
CA ILE A 149 -3.44 -13.53 -5.52
C ILE A 149 -3.69 -13.96 -4.08
N ILE A 150 -2.99 -14.99 -3.59
CA ILE A 150 -3.12 -15.48 -2.21
C ILE A 150 -2.71 -14.39 -1.22
N ILE A 151 -1.58 -13.71 -1.45
CA ILE A 151 -1.11 -12.61 -0.61
C ILE A 151 -2.13 -11.48 -0.61
N ILE A 152 -2.63 -11.05 -1.77
CA ILE A 152 -3.67 -10.01 -1.83
C ILE A 152 -4.91 -10.45 -1.04
N ALA A 153 -5.39 -11.68 -1.22
CA ALA A 153 -6.56 -12.18 -0.51
C ALA A 153 -6.37 -12.21 1.02
N LEU A 154 -5.21 -12.68 1.49
CA LEU A 154 -4.87 -12.71 2.92
C LEU A 154 -4.78 -11.30 3.52
N LEU A 155 -4.12 -10.37 2.82
CA LEU A 155 -3.98 -8.99 3.28
C LEU A 155 -5.33 -8.27 3.33
N LEU A 156 -6.24 -8.58 2.40
CA LEU A 156 -7.61 -8.04 2.42
C LEU A 156 -8.45 -8.66 3.53
N LEU A 157 -8.35 -9.96 3.79
CA LEU A 157 -9.03 -10.61 4.91
C LEU A 157 -8.57 -10.01 6.25
N ASP A 158 -7.27 -9.84 6.44
CA ASP A 158 -6.73 -9.19 7.64
C ASP A 158 -7.30 -7.78 7.81
N LYS A 159 -7.38 -7.00 6.72
CA LYS A 159 -7.95 -5.66 6.74
C LYS A 159 -9.44 -5.63 7.08
N VAL A 160 -10.21 -6.64 6.69
CA VAL A 160 -11.65 -6.71 6.99
C VAL A 160 -11.91 -7.22 8.41
N VAL A 161 -11.05 -8.10 8.94
CA VAL A 161 -11.21 -8.70 10.27
C VAL A 161 -10.66 -7.80 11.38
N PHE A 162 -9.53 -7.13 11.15
CA PHE A 162 -8.81 -6.35 12.16
C PHE A 162 -8.79 -4.84 11.89
N GLY A 163 -9.22 -4.40 10.71
CA GLY A 163 -9.31 -2.98 10.33
C GLY A 163 -10.62 -2.33 10.76
#